data_AF-A0A4R8F1J3-F1
#
_entry.id   AF-A0A4R8F1J3-F1
#
_cell.length_a   1.000
_cell.length_b   1.000
_cell.length_c   1.000
_cell.angle_alpha   90.00
_cell.angle_beta   90.00
_cell.angle_gamma   90.00
#
_symmetry.space_group_name_H-M   'P 1'
#
loop_
_entity.id
_entity.type
_entity.pdbx_description
1 polymer ?
#
loop_
_entity_poly.entity_id
_entity_poly.type
_entity_poly.pdbx_seq_one_letter_code
_entity_poly.pdbx_strand_id
1 'polypeptide(L)'
;MSLLVSGMSQLRESSTCAISFFKEHLQRIRGFLVVQLLLVAPLLLVLLLLLSGAALANTPETTTNNPSALAQQHLDTFNQALSNDLAGNPALARPGYDALQITELAHYIAIPSAINMVALQRFASARVAFAELAASPDPREASYAQLWQLWLTARMEIGGPAVMQQQLRQAAANIRLATPYQQAIVDLYGGTGSTQAVFNAINAMRFNSPLDRQNVVTEATFFTLGWLLHVQHDRPAAQKLYHQQENQLCSVSLEKPLITREMAAL
;
A
#
# COMPACT_ATOMS: atom_id res chain seq x y z
N MET A 1 -5.69 -34.18 -10.59
CA MET A 1 -4.82 -33.88 -9.42
C MET A 1 -3.58 -33.02 -9.74
N SER A 2 -3.40 -32.49 -10.95
CA SER A 2 -2.20 -31.71 -11.33
C SER A 2 -2.34 -30.17 -11.18
N LEU A 3 -3.55 -29.65 -10.99
CA LEU A 3 -3.81 -28.20 -10.94
C LEU A 3 -3.69 -27.59 -9.53
N LEU A 4 -3.79 -28.40 -8.47
CA LEU A 4 -3.68 -27.94 -7.08
C LEU A 4 -2.22 -27.73 -6.62
N VAL A 5 -1.28 -28.51 -7.16
CA VAL A 5 0.15 -28.42 -6.79
C VAL A 5 0.81 -27.20 -7.43
N SER A 6 0.38 -26.80 -8.63
CA SER A 6 0.93 -25.62 -9.33
C SER A 6 0.46 -24.29 -8.73
N GLY A 7 -0.75 -24.22 -8.15
CA GLY A 7 -1.24 -23.03 -7.45
C GLY A 7 -0.52 -22.79 -6.11
N MET A 8 -0.14 -23.86 -5.40
CA MET A 8 0.56 -23.74 -4.12
C MET A 8 2.04 -23.36 -4.27
N SER A 9 2.73 -23.73 -5.36
CA SER A 9 4.12 -23.30 -5.60
C SER A 9 4.18 -21.81 -5.98
N GLN A 10 3.23 -21.33 -6.78
CA GLN A 10 3.14 -19.92 -7.20
C GLN A 10 2.80 -19.00 -6.01
N LEU A 11 1.93 -19.44 -5.10
CA LEU A 11 1.68 -18.74 -3.83
C LEU A 11 2.89 -18.73 -2.89
N ARG A 12 3.71 -19.80 -2.88
CA ARG A 12 4.93 -19.86 -2.07
C ARG A 12 6.03 -18.94 -2.60
N GLU A 13 6.23 -18.86 -3.91
CA GLU A 13 7.19 -17.93 -4.54
C GLU A 13 6.72 -16.47 -4.43
N SER A 14 5.43 -16.20 -4.61
CA SER A 14 4.84 -14.87 -4.49
C SER A 14 4.89 -14.34 -3.05
N SER A 15 4.65 -15.21 -2.05
CA SER A 15 4.83 -14.90 -0.62
C SER A 15 6.30 -14.64 -0.29
N THR A 16 7.24 -15.43 -0.84
CA THR A 16 8.68 -15.25 -0.58
C THR A 16 9.22 -13.93 -1.16
N CYS A 17 8.61 -13.42 -2.25
CA CYS A 17 9.02 -12.17 -2.91
C CYS A 17 8.39 -10.91 -2.28
N ALA A 18 7.10 -10.94 -1.93
CA ALA A 18 6.48 -9.86 -1.14
C ALA A 18 7.12 -9.76 0.26
N ILE A 19 7.46 -10.91 0.85
CA ILE A 19 8.28 -10.98 2.06
C ILE A 19 9.68 -10.44 1.77
N SER A 20 10.32 -10.69 0.62
CA SER A 20 11.64 -10.13 0.30
C SER A 20 11.66 -8.59 0.27
N PHE A 21 10.67 -7.96 -0.37
CA PHE A 21 10.55 -6.50 -0.45
C PHE A 21 10.31 -5.87 0.94
N PHE A 22 9.43 -6.46 1.75
CA PHE A 22 9.21 -6.03 3.14
C PHE A 22 10.38 -6.39 4.08
N LYS A 23 11.08 -7.50 3.83
CA LYS A 23 12.24 -7.99 4.62
C LYS A 23 13.48 -7.14 4.39
N GLU A 24 13.66 -6.59 3.18
CA GLU A 24 14.71 -5.60 2.90
C GLU A 24 14.45 -4.27 3.65
N HIS A 25 13.17 -3.88 3.79
CA HIS A 25 12.76 -2.77 4.65
C HIS A 25 12.92 -3.06 6.16
N LEU A 26 12.60 -4.27 6.62
CA LEU A 26 12.78 -4.69 8.03
C LEU A 26 14.25 -4.87 8.44
N GLN A 27 15.14 -5.27 7.52
CA GLN A 27 16.57 -5.40 7.79
C GLN A 27 17.27 -4.05 8.02
N ARG A 28 16.84 -2.97 7.35
CA ARG A 28 17.35 -1.62 7.63
C ARG A 28 16.94 -1.11 9.02
N ILE A 29 15.81 -1.57 9.54
CA ILE A 29 15.28 -1.18 10.86
C ILE A 29 15.97 -1.92 12.01
N ARG A 30 16.37 -3.19 11.81
CA ARG A 30 17.23 -3.91 12.78
C ARG A 30 18.56 -3.19 13.03
N GLY A 31 19.15 -2.55 12.02
CA GLY A 31 20.34 -1.72 12.20
C GLY A 31 20.08 -0.49 13.06
N PHE A 32 18.93 0.15 12.91
CA PHE A 32 18.56 1.37 13.65
C PHE A 32 18.17 1.07 15.12
N LEU A 33 17.47 -0.05 15.37
CA LEU A 33 17.10 -0.51 16.71
C LEU A 33 18.31 -0.98 17.54
N VAL A 34 19.29 -1.64 16.93
CA VAL A 34 20.53 -2.05 17.64
C VAL A 34 21.34 -0.83 18.08
N VAL A 35 21.38 0.24 17.28
CA VAL A 35 22.08 1.49 17.62
C VAL A 35 21.36 2.25 18.74
N GLN A 36 20.02 2.30 18.75
CA GLN A 36 19.26 2.89 19.86
C GLN A 36 19.35 2.06 21.15
N LEU A 37 19.33 0.73 21.08
CA LEU A 37 19.44 -0.12 22.28
C LEU A 37 20.80 0.02 22.97
N LEU A 38 21.89 0.20 22.20
CA LEU A 38 23.25 0.42 22.72
C LEU A 38 23.42 1.77 23.42
N LEU A 39 22.62 2.78 23.06
CA LEU A 39 22.68 4.12 23.67
C LEU A 39 21.85 4.26 24.95
N VAL A 40 20.77 3.48 25.11
CA VAL A 40 19.82 3.62 26.23
C VAL A 40 20.04 2.57 27.33
N ALA A 41 20.64 1.42 27.00
CA ALA A 41 20.93 0.34 27.95
C ALA A 41 21.74 0.76 29.20
N PRO A 42 22.78 1.63 29.14
CA PRO A 42 23.52 1.99 30.33
C PRO A 42 22.73 2.90 31.29
N LEU A 43 21.72 3.63 30.80
CA LEU A 43 20.91 4.53 31.63
C LEU A 43 19.84 3.77 32.44
N LEU A 44 19.30 2.69 31.87
CA LEU A 44 18.29 1.83 32.52
C LEU A 44 18.89 0.93 33.61
N LEU A 45 20.16 0.52 33.45
CA LEU A 45 20.87 -0.30 34.43
C LEU A 45 21.12 0.46 35.75
N VAL A 46 21.37 1.78 35.66
CA VAL A 46 21.56 2.64 36.83
C VAL A 46 20.24 2.89 37.56
N LEU A 47 19.12 2.97 36.82
CA LEU A 47 17.79 3.16 37.42
C LEU A 47 17.31 1.91 38.16
N LEU A 48 17.59 0.70 37.63
CA LEU A 48 17.24 -0.58 38.25
C LEU A 48 18.02 -0.88 39.53
N LEU A 49 19.25 -0.36 39.68
CA LEU A 49 20.04 -0.54 40.90
C LEU A 49 19.58 0.33 42.07
N LEU A 50 18.76 1.37 41.82
CA LEU A 50 18.25 2.27 42.86
C LEU A 50 16.90 1.83 43.47
N LEU A 51 16.25 0.79 42.93
CA LEU A 51 14.89 0.37 43.31
C LEU A 51 14.82 -0.97 44.06
N SER A 52 15.95 -1.56 44.44
CA SER A 52 16.02 -2.85 45.13
C SER A 52 15.79 -2.72 46.64
N GLY A 53 14.56 -2.38 47.03
CA GLY A 53 14.15 -2.30 48.43
C GLY A 53 12.75 -2.90 48.67
N ALA A 54 12.74 -4.18 49.05
CA ALA A 54 11.67 -4.92 49.75
C ALA A 54 10.28 -5.09 49.08
N ALA A 55 9.93 -6.35 48.77
CA ALA A 55 8.93 -7.13 49.52
C ALA A 55 8.50 -8.39 48.73
N LEU A 56 8.49 -9.53 49.44
CA LEU A 56 7.88 -10.79 49.05
C LEU A 56 6.35 -10.68 49.15
N ALA A 57 5.62 -11.00 48.07
CA ALA A 57 4.21 -11.38 48.13
C ALA A 57 3.82 -12.22 46.90
N ASN A 58 3.09 -13.31 47.16
CA ASN A 58 2.56 -14.28 46.20
C ASN A 58 1.92 -13.64 44.97
N THR A 59 2.38 -14.00 43.78
CA THR A 59 1.70 -13.75 42.51
C THR A 59 1.02 -15.02 41.98
N PRO A 60 -0.24 -14.95 41.50
CA PRO A 60 -0.85 -16.03 40.75
C PRO A 60 -0.08 -16.26 39.45
N GLU A 61 -0.16 -17.48 38.91
CA GLU A 61 0.45 -17.87 37.63
C GLU A 61 0.19 -16.83 36.53
N THR A 62 1.18 -15.98 36.30
CA THR A 62 1.25 -15.11 35.14
C THR A 62 1.47 -16.00 33.92
N THR A 63 0.43 -16.15 33.10
CA THR A 63 0.55 -16.58 31.71
C THR A 63 1.67 -15.75 31.09
N THR A 64 2.80 -16.39 30.83
CA THR A 64 3.96 -15.78 30.19
C THR A 64 3.59 -15.49 28.75
N ASN A 65 3.03 -14.30 28.51
CA ASN A 65 2.89 -13.70 27.19
C ASN A 65 4.29 -13.60 26.60
N ASN A 66 4.72 -14.64 25.88
CA ASN A 66 6.03 -14.68 25.26
C ASN A 66 6.03 -13.67 24.12
N PRO A 67 6.71 -12.50 24.24
CA PRO A 67 6.54 -11.39 23.30
C PRO A 67 6.89 -11.77 21.85
N SER A 68 7.75 -12.78 21.69
CA SER A 68 8.13 -13.38 20.41
C SER A 68 6.95 -14.10 19.71
N ALA A 69 6.10 -14.80 20.48
CA ALA A 69 4.97 -15.54 19.92
C ALA A 69 3.86 -14.60 19.43
N LEU A 70 3.59 -13.52 20.18
CA LEU A 70 2.61 -12.51 19.80
C LEU A 70 3.04 -11.75 18.53
N ALA A 71 4.31 -11.33 18.46
CA ALA A 71 4.86 -10.69 17.27
C ALA A 71 4.78 -11.59 16.03
N GLN A 72 5.05 -12.89 16.18
CA GLN A 72 4.90 -13.85 15.09
C GLN A 72 3.43 -13.98 14.65
N GLN A 73 2.50 -14.05 15.60
CA GLN A 73 1.06 -14.08 15.30
C GLN A 73 0.61 -12.83 14.54
N HIS A 74 1.11 -11.64 14.90
CA HIS A 74 0.81 -10.41 14.17
C HIS A 74 1.32 -10.47 12.73
N LEU A 75 2.55 -10.96 12.51
CA LEU A 75 3.12 -11.14 11.18
C LEU A 75 2.33 -12.15 10.34
N ASP A 76 1.92 -13.27 10.92
CA ASP A 76 1.11 -14.28 10.22
C ASP A 76 -0.26 -13.71 9.83
N THR A 77 -0.88 -12.93 10.72
CA THR A 77 -2.13 -12.21 10.45
C THR A 77 -1.98 -11.21 9.30
N PHE A 78 -0.87 -10.46 9.29
CA PHE A 78 -0.58 -9.50 8.22
C PHE A 78 -0.40 -10.20 6.87
N ASN A 79 0.42 -11.26 6.83
CA ASN A 79 0.69 -12.02 5.61
C ASN A 79 -0.60 -12.65 5.04
N GLN A 80 -1.47 -13.15 5.91
CA GLN A 80 -2.76 -13.71 5.48
C GLN A 80 -3.68 -12.63 4.91
N ALA A 81 -3.77 -11.47 5.57
CA ALA A 81 -4.58 -10.35 5.07
C ALA A 81 -4.08 -9.86 3.70
N LEU A 82 -2.76 -9.66 3.57
CA LEU A 82 -2.13 -9.24 2.32
C LEU A 82 -2.35 -10.26 1.20
N SER A 83 -2.19 -11.56 1.49
CA SER A 83 -2.43 -12.63 0.53
C SER A 83 -3.89 -12.63 0.04
N ASN A 84 -4.85 -12.42 0.96
CA ASN A 84 -6.26 -12.32 0.60
C ASN A 84 -6.53 -11.13 -0.33
N ASP A 85 -5.95 -9.96 -0.06
CA ASP A 85 -6.10 -8.78 -0.93
C ASP A 85 -5.49 -9.02 -2.31
N LEU A 86 -4.27 -9.55 -2.38
CA LEU A 86 -3.58 -9.86 -3.64
C LEU A 86 -4.34 -10.91 -4.47
N ALA A 87 -5.10 -11.79 -3.81
CA ALA A 87 -5.99 -12.74 -4.45
C ALA A 87 -7.36 -12.14 -4.85
N GLY A 88 -7.60 -10.84 -4.61
CA GLY A 88 -8.86 -10.18 -4.91
C GLY A 88 -9.99 -10.47 -3.93
N ASN A 89 -9.68 -10.88 -2.70
CA ASN A 89 -10.63 -11.21 -1.64
C ASN A 89 -10.59 -10.20 -0.48
N PRO A 90 -10.93 -8.91 -0.71
CA PRO A 90 -10.75 -7.86 0.28
C PRO A 90 -11.62 -8.02 1.52
N ALA A 91 -12.79 -8.68 1.40
CA ALA A 91 -13.63 -8.99 2.55
C ALA A 91 -12.98 -9.98 3.52
N LEU A 92 -12.15 -10.91 3.01
CA LEU A 92 -11.40 -11.86 3.83
C LEU A 92 -10.12 -11.23 4.42
N ALA A 93 -9.58 -10.19 3.78
CA ALA A 93 -8.42 -9.47 4.28
C ALA A 93 -8.76 -8.51 5.44
N ARG A 94 -9.93 -7.87 5.38
CA ARG A 94 -10.31 -6.78 6.29
C ARG A 94 -10.15 -7.08 7.78
N PRO A 95 -10.62 -8.23 8.30
CA PRO A 95 -10.49 -8.53 9.73
C PRO A 95 -9.03 -8.57 10.21
N GLY A 96 -8.11 -9.02 9.35
CA GLY A 96 -6.68 -9.06 9.67
C GLY A 96 -6.09 -7.66 9.79
N TYR A 97 -6.45 -6.73 8.90
CA TYR A 97 -6.02 -5.34 9.04
C TYR A 97 -6.64 -4.67 10.27
N ASP A 98 -7.93 -4.89 10.54
CA ASP A 98 -8.60 -4.33 11.73
C ASP A 98 -7.89 -4.77 13.02
N ALA A 99 -7.54 -6.05 13.12
CA ALA A 99 -6.85 -6.61 14.29
C ALA A 99 -5.44 -6.01 14.51
N LEU A 100 -4.80 -5.50 13.46
CA LEU A 100 -3.43 -5.01 13.48
C LEU A 100 -3.32 -3.48 13.62
N GLN A 101 -4.43 -2.73 13.63
CA GLN A 101 -4.40 -1.25 13.67
C GLN A 101 -3.78 -0.66 14.95
N ILE A 102 -3.77 -1.42 16.05
CA ILE A 102 -3.26 -0.97 17.35
C ILE A 102 -1.99 -1.72 17.78
N THR A 103 -1.32 -2.39 16.84
CA THR A 103 -0.12 -3.19 17.12
C THR A 103 1.14 -2.51 16.58
N GLU A 104 2.30 -3.14 16.79
CA GLU A 104 3.58 -2.72 16.22
C GLU A 104 3.63 -2.77 14.69
N LEU A 105 2.62 -3.38 14.04
CA LEU A 105 2.50 -3.42 12.58
C LEU A 105 1.61 -2.33 12.00
N ALA A 106 1.03 -1.45 12.82
CA ALA A 106 0.06 -0.44 12.39
C ALA A 106 0.55 0.41 11.20
N HIS A 107 1.82 0.84 11.21
CA HIS A 107 2.37 1.62 10.10
C HIS A 107 2.59 0.79 8.84
N TYR A 108 3.01 -0.47 8.96
CA TYR A 108 3.19 -1.36 7.79
C TYR A 108 1.87 -1.72 7.10
N ILE A 109 0.77 -1.77 7.86
CA ILE A 109 -0.55 -2.11 7.30
C ILE A 109 -1.31 -0.90 6.79
N ALA A 110 -0.86 0.33 7.04
CA ALA A 110 -1.64 1.54 6.78
C ALA A 110 -2.03 1.67 5.29
N ILE A 111 -1.06 1.52 4.38
CA ILE A 111 -1.33 1.54 2.94
C ILE A 111 -2.21 0.36 2.48
N PRO A 112 -1.86 -0.93 2.76
CA PRO A 112 -2.71 -2.05 2.38
C PRO A 112 -4.15 -1.95 2.92
N SER A 113 -4.31 -1.51 4.17
CA SER A 113 -5.62 -1.31 4.80
C SER A 113 -6.44 -0.23 4.11
N ALA A 114 -5.81 0.89 3.69
CA ALA A 114 -6.48 1.96 2.96
C ALA A 114 -6.93 1.50 1.56
N ILE A 115 -6.08 0.76 0.84
CA ILE A 115 -6.43 0.17 -0.47
C ILE A 115 -7.55 -0.87 -0.31
N ASN A 116 -7.49 -1.69 0.73
CA ASN A 116 -8.57 -2.63 1.05
C ASN A 116 -9.92 -1.92 1.26
N MET A 117 -9.93 -0.74 1.90
CA MET A 117 -11.17 0.05 2.00
C MET A 117 -11.69 0.49 0.62
N VAL A 118 -10.82 0.83 -0.33
CA VAL A 118 -11.21 1.09 -1.72
C VAL A 118 -11.76 -0.17 -2.38
N ALA A 119 -11.11 -1.31 -2.18
CA ALA A 119 -11.56 -2.61 -2.69
C ALA A 119 -12.95 -2.97 -2.15
N LEU A 120 -13.27 -2.60 -0.91
CA LEU A 120 -14.59 -2.77 -0.30
C LEU A 120 -15.60 -1.66 -0.64
N GLN A 121 -15.25 -0.73 -1.53
CA GLN A 121 -16.06 0.45 -1.86
C GLN A 121 -16.40 1.35 -0.65
N ARG A 122 -15.61 1.25 0.43
CA ARG A 122 -15.68 2.11 1.61
C ARG A 122 -14.92 3.42 1.37
N PHE A 123 -15.28 4.12 0.29
CA PHE A 123 -14.51 5.26 -0.23
C PHE A 123 -14.36 6.41 0.77
N ALA A 124 -15.37 6.68 1.59
CA ALA A 124 -15.29 7.69 2.64
C ALA A 124 -14.20 7.36 3.68
N SER A 125 -14.11 6.09 4.11
CA SER A 125 -13.07 5.62 5.04
C SER A 125 -11.69 5.62 4.38
N ALA A 126 -11.60 5.17 3.12
CA ALA A 126 -10.34 5.21 2.37
C ALA A 126 -9.81 6.64 2.21
N ARG A 127 -10.70 7.61 1.95
CA ARG A 127 -10.32 9.02 1.83
C ARG A 127 -9.72 9.58 3.13
N VAL A 128 -10.26 9.21 4.29
CA VAL A 128 -9.69 9.61 5.58
C VAL A 128 -8.31 8.97 5.77
N ALA A 129 -8.19 7.66 5.53
CA ALA A 129 -6.91 6.96 5.66
C ALA A 129 -5.82 7.54 4.73
N PHE A 130 -6.15 7.84 3.47
CA PHE A 130 -5.20 8.49 2.55
C PHE A 130 -4.93 9.95 2.88
N ALA A 131 -5.81 10.65 3.60
CA ALA A 131 -5.51 11.98 4.14
C ALA A 131 -4.43 11.92 5.23
N GLU A 132 -4.51 10.93 6.12
CA GLU A 132 -3.49 10.69 7.13
C GLU A 132 -2.16 10.26 6.50
N LEU A 133 -2.19 9.33 5.54
CA LEU A 133 -0.98 8.88 4.82
C LEU A 133 -0.32 10.00 4.01
N ALA A 134 -1.08 10.93 3.44
CA ALA A 134 -0.53 12.08 2.72
C ALA A 134 0.26 13.04 3.62
N ALA A 135 0.08 12.95 4.94
CA ALA A 135 0.86 13.67 5.94
C ALA A 135 2.05 12.86 6.50
N SER A 136 2.32 11.67 5.94
CA SER A 136 3.45 10.82 6.36
C SER A 136 4.79 11.55 6.18
N PRO A 137 5.74 11.41 7.12
CA PRO A 137 7.09 11.90 6.94
C PRO A 137 7.87 11.11 5.87
N ASP A 138 7.40 9.92 5.45
CA ASP A 138 7.97 9.20 4.31
C ASP A 138 7.43 9.81 2.99
N PRO A 139 8.29 10.46 2.17
CA PRO A 139 7.85 11.08 0.93
C PRO A 139 7.24 10.10 -0.06
N ARG A 140 7.60 8.81 -0.02
CA ARG A 140 7.04 7.79 -0.90
C ARG A 140 5.59 7.49 -0.53
N GLU A 141 5.33 7.26 0.76
CA GLU A 141 3.97 7.03 1.26
C GLU A 141 3.08 8.25 1.01
N ALA A 142 3.59 9.46 1.30
CA ALA A 142 2.86 10.69 1.08
C ALA A 142 2.51 10.90 -0.40
N SER A 143 3.48 10.70 -1.30
CA SER A 143 3.26 10.83 -2.76
C SER A 143 2.22 9.83 -3.26
N TYR A 144 2.33 8.58 -2.84
CA TYR A 144 1.42 7.52 -3.24
C TYR A 144 -0.01 7.79 -2.73
N ALA A 145 -0.15 8.26 -1.48
CA ALA A 145 -1.44 8.65 -0.91
C ALA A 145 -2.08 9.84 -1.64
N GLN A 146 -1.28 10.82 -2.09
CA GLN A 146 -1.77 11.94 -2.90
C GLN A 146 -2.34 11.49 -4.26
N LEU A 147 -1.76 10.48 -4.90
CA LEU A 147 -2.33 9.88 -6.12
C LEU A 147 -3.69 9.22 -5.83
N TRP A 148 -3.80 8.49 -4.72
CA TRP A 148 -5.06 7.90 -4.27
C TRP A 148 -6.14 8.95 -3.96
N GLN A 149 -5.78 10.10 -3.40
CA GLN A 149 -6.72 11.20 -3.19
C GLN A 149 -7.27 11.75 -4.50
N LEU A 150 -6.44 11.89 -5.54
CA LEU A 150 -6.90 12.28 -6.88
C LEU A 150 -7.85 11.24 -7.47
N TRP A 151 -7.49 9.96 -7.39
CA TRP A 151 -8.34 8.86 -7.85
C TRP A 151 -9.67 8.81 -7.12
N LEU A 152 -9.69 8.95 -5.78
CA LEU A 152 -10.91 8.95 -4.98
C LEU A 152 -11.80 10.16 -5.28
N THR A 153 -11.20 11.33 -5.52
CA THR A 153 -11.93 12.53 -5.94
C THR A 153 -12.66 12.30 -7.25
N ALA A 154 -11.99 11.67 -8.23
CA ALA A 154 -12.64 11.27 -9.47
C ALA A 154 -13.71 10.19 -9.25
N ARG A 155 -13.40 9.14 -8.49
CA ARG A 155 -14.28 7.97 -8.29
C ARG A 155 -15.59 8.31 -7.61
N MET A 156 -15.56 9.24 -6.66
CA MET A 156 -16.71 9.61 -5.84
C MET A 156 -17.58 10.71 -6.46
N GLU A 157 -17.25 11.19 -7.67
CA GLU A 157 -17.89 12.28 -8.42
C GLU A 157 -19.05 12.98 -7.69
N ILE A 158 -18.78 14.14 -7.10
CA ILE A 158 -19.79 14.96 -6.42
C ILE A 158 -20.03 16.22 -7.23
N GLY A 159 -21.29 16.46 -7.63
CA GLY A 159 -21.70 17.71 -8.29
C GLY A 159 -21.51 17.75 -9.81
N GLY A 160 -21.22 16.62 -10.46
CA GLY A 160 -21.12 16.48 -11.92
C GLY A 160 -19.73 16.74 -12.51
N PRO A 161 -19.54 16.54 -13.83
CA PRO A 161 -18.22 16.48 -14.45
C PRO A 161 -17.40 17.77 -14.34
N ALA A 162 -18.04 18.93 -14.49
CA ALA A 162 -17.35 20.22 -14.42
C ALA A 162 -16.83 20.54 -13.00
N VAL A 163 -17.63 20.24 -11.98
CA VAL A 163 -17.27 20.43 -10.56
C VAL A 163 -16.13 19.48 -10.18
N MET A 164 -16.24 18.21 -10.56
CA MET A 164 -15.19 17.22 -10.35
C MET A 164 -13.87 17.66 -11.02
N GLN A 165 -13.90 18.09 -12.29
CA GLN A 165 -12.70 18.56 -12.97
C GLN A 165 -12.08 19.77 -12.27
N GLN A 166 -12.88 20.70 -11.76
CA GLN A 166 -12.38 21.83 -11.00
C GLN A 166 -11.71 21.38 -9.68
N GLN A 167 -12.32 20.44 -8.96
CA GLN A 167 -11.75 19.87 -7.73
C GLN A 167 -10.42 19.16 -8.01
N LEU A 168 -10.35 18.36 -9.08
CA LEU A 168 -9.12 17.69 -9.49
C LEU A 168 -8.01 18.67 -9.87
N ARG A 169 -8.34 19.72 -10.63
CA ARG A 169 -7.38 20.80 -10.96
C ARG A 169 -6.85 21.48 -9.70
N GLN A 170 -7.72 21.81 -8.75
CA GLN A 170 -7.34 22.44 -7.48
C GLN A 170 -6.46 21.52 -6.63
N ALA A 171 -6.81 20.23 -6.53
CA ALA A 171 -6.02 19.24 -5.80
C ALA A 171 -4.64 19.05 -6.44
N ALA A 172 -4.57 18.88 -7.76
CA ALA A 172 -3.32 18.68 -8.49
C ALA A 172 -2.39 19.90 -8.47
N ALA A 173 -2.93 21.12 -8.41
CA ALA A 173 -2.15 22.36 -8.50
C ALA A 173 -1.02 22.46 -7.46
N ASN A 174 -1.22 21.90 -6.27
CA ASN A 174 -0.27 21.96 -5.16
C ASN A 174 0.56 20.69 -4.97
N ILE A 175 0.29 19.63 -5.74
CA ILE A 175 1.03 18.37 -5.64
C ILE A 175 2.28 18.47 -6.53
N ARG A 176 3.45 18.20 -5.94
CA ARG A 176 4.73 18.13 -6.65
C ARG A 176 5.44 16.85 -6.22
N LEU A 177 5.50 15.87 -7.12
CA LEU A 177 6.06 14.56 -6.84
C LEU A 177 7.45 14.42 -7.45
N ALA A 178 8.38 13.82 -6.71
CA ALA A 178 9.76 13.67 -7.16
C ALA A 178 9.90 12.66 -8.31
N THR A 179 9.00 11.67 -8.38
CA THR A 179 9.07 10.61 -9.38
C THR A 179 8.39 11.07 -10.68
N PRO A 180 9.08 11.03 -11.85
CA PRO A 180 8.54 11.59 -13.10
C PRO A 180 7.18 11.03 -13.53
N TYR A 181 6.97 9.71 -13.43
CA TYR A 181 5.69 9.12 -13.83
C TYR A 181 4.55 9.51 -12.88
N GLN A 182 4.83 9.67 -11.58
CA GLN A 182 3.83 10.09 -10.60
C GLN A 182 3.43 11.55 -10.83
N GLN A 183 4.41 12.43 -11.14
CA GLN A 183 4.10 13.79 -11.56
C GLN A 183 3.26 13.80 -12.85
N ALA A 184 3.57 12.95 -13.83
CA ALA A 184 2.76 12.85 -15.05
C ALA A 184 1.31 12.39 -14.77
N ILE A 185 1.09 11.54 -13.75
CA ILE A 185 -0.26 11.18 -13.28
C ILE A 185 -0.96 12.39 -12.66
N VAL A 186 -0.26 13.16 -11.81
CA VAL A 186 -0.82 14.41 -11.24
C VAL A 186 -1.23 15.38 -12.35
N ASP A 187 -0.37 15.57 -13.35
CA ASP A 187 -0.65 16.44 -14.50
C ASP A 187 -1.84 15.91 -15.32
N LEU A 188 -1.97 14.59 -15.47
CA LEU A 188 -3.11 13.94 -16.14
C LEU A 188 -4.44 14.27 -15.43
N TYR A 189 -4.50 14.08 -14.11
CA TYR A 189 -5.68 14.41 -13.32
C TYR A 189 -5.93 15.93 -13.24
N GLY A 190 -4.87 16.74 -13.26
CA GLY A 190 -4.92 18.19 -13.35
C GLY A 190 -5.33 18.72 -14.74
N GLY A 191 -5.47 17.86 -15.75
CA GLY A 191 -5.89 18.25 -17.10
C GLY A 191 -4.79 18.93 -17.94
N THR A 192 -3.52 18.89 -17.51
CA THR A 192 -2.36 19.41 -18.24
C THR A 192 -1.49 18.31 -18.84
N GLY A 193 -1.76 17.04 -18.49
CA GLY A 193 -1.03 15.86 -18.94
C GLY A 193 -1.78 15.02 -19.98
N SER A 194 -1.20 13.87 -20.31
CA SER A 194 -1.80 12.87 -21.20
C SER A 194 -1.43 11.45 -20.77
N THR A 195 -2.23 10.46 -21.15
CA THR A 195 -1.95 9.04 -20.90
C THR A 195 -0.58 8.66 -21.48
N GLN A 196 -0.25 9.15 -22.67
CA GLN A 196 1.05 8.94 -23.31
C GLN A 196 2.21 9.51 -22.49
N ALA A 197 2.05 10.69 -21.90
CA ALA A 197 3.09 11.30 -21.07
C ALA A 197 3.43 10.46 -19.84
N VAL A 198 2.42 9.82 -19.21
CA VAL A 198 2.63 8.90 -18.08
C VAL A 198 3.55 7.75 -18.46
N PHE A 199 3.23 7.03 -19.55
CA PHE A 199 4.03 5.87 -19.95
C PHE A 199 5.37 6.26 -20.60
N ASN A 200 5.47 7.42 -21.24
CA ASN A 200 6.75 7.96 -21.69
C ASN A 200 7.69 8.25 -20.52
N ALA A 201 7.17 8.79 -19.41
CA ALA A 201 7.96 9.04 -18.21
C ALA A 201 8.52 7.72 -17.62
N ILE A 202 7.71 6.65 -17.61
CA ILE A 202 8.16 5.31 -17.18
C ILE A 202 9.26 4.78 -18.11
N ASN A 203 9.09 4.89 -19.43
CA ASN A 203 10.06 4.40 -20.39
C ASN A 203 11.41 5.16 -20.34
N ALA A 204 11.41 6.40 -19.85
CA ALA A 204 12.62 7.20 -19.63
C ALA A 204 13.34 6.87 -18.31
N MET A 205 12.70 6.14 -17.40
CA MET A 205 13.29 5.77 -16.11
C MET A 205 14.23 4.57 -16.23
N ARG A 206 15.22 4.53 -15.34
CA ARG A 206 16.08 3.36 -15.13
C ARG A 206 15.55 2.56 -13.95
N PHE A 207 15.49 1.25 -14.11
CA PHE A 207 15.02 0.32 -13.08
C PHE A 207 16.14 -0.63 -12.69
N ASN A 208 16.18 -0.96 -11.40
CA ASN A 208 17.17 -1.90 -10.86
C ASN A 208 16.77 -3.35 -11.10
N SER A 209 15.48 -3.61 -11.27
CA SER A 209 14.95 -4.93 -11.60
C SER A 209 13.72 -4.86 -12.51
N PRO A 210 13.40 -5.95 -13.23
CA PRO A 210 12.13 -6.06 -13.96
C PRO A 210 10.91 -5.90 -13.04
N LEU A 211 10.99 -6.36 -11.79
CA LEU A 211 9.90 -6.27 -10.82
C LEU A 211 9.60 -4.81 -10.46
N ASP A 212 10.62 -3.98 -10.26
CA ASP A 212 10.44 -2.54 -10.00
C ASP A 212 9.71 -1.85 -11.16
N ARG A 213 10.07 -2.22 -12.39
CA ARG A 213 9.39 -1.72 -13.59
C ARG A 213 7.93 -2.18 -13.62
N GLN A 214 7.67 -3.45 -13.36
CA GLN A 214 6.30 -3.98 -13.34
C GLN A 214 5.43 -3.31 -12.27
N ASN A 215 5.98 -3.06 -11.08
CA ASN A 215 5.28 -2.32 -10.01
C ASN A 215 4.87 -0.93 -10.49
N VAL A 216 5.82 -0.15 -11.03
CA VAL A 216 5.56 1.20 -11.55
C VAL A 216 4.55 1.18 -12.71
N VAL A 217 4.66 0.22 -13.63
CA VAL A 217 3.68 0.03 -14.71
C VAL A 217 2.29 -0.27 -14.16
N THR A 218 2.19 -1.08 -13.10
CA THR A 218 0.90 -1.45 -12.50
C THR A 218 0.24 -0.27 -11.81
N GLU A 219 0.99 0.47 -10.99
CA GLU A 219 0.54 1.71 -10.34
C GLU A 219 0.03 2.72 -11.39
N ALA A 220 0.86 2.99 -12.41
CA ALA A 220 0.51 3.92 -13.48
C ALA A 220 -0.69 3.46 -14.30
N THR A 221 -0.80 2.16 -14.59
CA THR A 221 -1.95 1.59 -15.29
C THR A 221 -3.21 1.78 -14.47
N PHE A 222 -3.18 1.47 -13.17
CA PHE A 222 -4.33 1.64 -12.29
C PHE A 222 -4.83 3.10 -12.27
N PHE A 223 -3.95 4.06 -12.01
CA PHE A 223 -4.34 5.46 -11.92
C PHE A 223 -4.79 6.03 -13.27
N THR A 224 -4.14 5.63 -14.37
CA THR A 224 -4.52 6.07 -15.72
C THR A 224 -5.86 5.49 -16.16
N LEU A 225 -6.13 4.21 -15.84
CA LEU A 225 -7.45 3.60 -16.05
C LEU A 225 -8.53 4.32 -15.24
N GLY A 226 -8.25 4.63 -13.97
CA GLY A 226 -9.16 5.41 -13.13
C GLY A 226 -9.53 6.76 -13.75
N TRP A 227 -8.57 7.45 -14.34
CA TRP A 227 -8.82 8.71 -15.05
C TRP A 227 -9.68 8.51 -16.30
N LEU A 228 -9.37 7.51 -17.12
CA LEU A 228 -10.15 7.20 -18.32
C LEU A 228 -11.60 6.86 -17.98
N LEU A 229 -11.81 6.07 -16.92
CA LEU A 229 -13.13 5.59 -16.52
C LEU A 229 -13.97 6.65 -15.79
N HIS A 230 -13.35 7.40 -14.88
CA HIS A 230 -14.07 8.27 -13.96
C HIS A 230 -13.98 9.75 -14.31
N VAL A 231 -12.97 10.17 -15.08
CA VAL A 231 -12.80 11.58 -15.50
C VAL A 231 -13.22 11.79 -16.94
N GLN A 232 -12.77 10.92 -17.86
CA GLN A 232 -13.10 11.03 -19.29
C GLN A 232 -14.33 10.24 -19.70
N HIS A 233 -14.73 9.25 -18.89
CA HIS A 233 -15.76 8.25 -19.25
C HIS A 233 -15.47 7.52 -20.58
N ASP A 234 -14.19 7.36 -20.94
CA ASP A 234 -13.73 6.72 -22.17
C ASP A 234 -13.39 5.25 -21.92
N ARG A 235 -14.44 4.41 -21.90
CA ARG A 235 -14.31 2.96 -21.71
C ARG A 235 -13.48 2.27 -22.83
N PRO A 236 -13.65 2.60 -24.13
CA PRO A 236 -12.82 2.02 -25.18
C PRO A 236 -11.33 2.30 -25.00
N ALA A 237 -10.95 3.53 -24.62
CA ALA A 237 -9.55 3.85 -24.33
C ALA A 237 -9.04 3.10 -23.08
N ALA A 238 -9.87 2.92 -22.05
CA ALA A 238 -9.52 2.14 -20.87
C ALA A 238 -9.24 0.66 -21.22
N GLN A 239 -10.12 0.02 -21.98
CA GLN A 239 -9.92 -1.36 -22.45
C GLN A 239 -8.65 -1.49 -23.30
N LYS A 240 -8.44 -0.55 -24.23
CA LYS A 240 -7.22 -0.52 -25.05
C LYS A 240 -5.97 -0.41 -24.18
N LEU A 241 -5.96 0.47 -23.19
CA LEU A 241 -4.83 0.62 -22.28
C LEU A 241 -4.59 -0.67 -21.48
N TYR A 242 -5.64 -1.29 -20.95
CA TYR A 242 -5.52 -2.55 -20.23
C TYR A 242 -4.86 -3.63 -21.07
N HIS A 243 -5.34 -3.88 -22.29
CA HIS A 243 -4.75 -4.89 -23.19
C HIS A 243 -3.29 -4.60 -23.56
N GLN A 244 -2.90 -3.32 -23.65
CA GLN A 244 -1.50 -2.96 -23.89
C GLN A 244 -0.58 -3.31 -22.70
N GLN A 245 -1.10 -3.28 -21.47
CA GLN A 245 -0.30 -3.42 -20.26
C GLN A 245 -0.51 -4.74 -19.50
N GLU A 246 -1.54 -5.54 -19.81
CA GLU A 246 -1.95 -6.70 -19.00
C GLU A 246 -0.81 -7.72 -18.73
N ASN A 247 0.04 -7.97 -19.74
CA ASN A 247 1.19 -8.87 -19.64
C ASN A 247 2.39 -8.28 -18.88
N GLN A 248 2.32 -7.00 -18.50
CA GLN A 248 3.35 -6.26 -17.78
C GLN A 248 2.93 -5.93 -16.33
N LEU A 249 1.71 -6.30 -15.92
CA LEU A 249 1.21 -6.04 -14.58
C LEU A 249 1.86 -6.96 -13.54
N CYS A 250 2.35 -6.34 -12.47
CA CYS A 250 2.96 -7.02 -11.35
C CYS A 250 1.94 -7.87 -10.58
N SER A 251 2.23 -9.15 -10.39
CA SER A 251 1.39 -10.07 -9.63
C SER A 251 1.29 -9.77 -8.13
N VAL A 252 2.23 -9.01 -7.58
CA VAL A 252 2.29 -8.67 -6.15
C VAL A 252 1.91 -7.21 -5.84
N SER A 253 1.32 -6.51 -6.79
CA SER A 253 0.76 -5.16 -6.58
C SER A 253 -0.71 -5.26 -6.14
N LEU A 254 -1.07 -4.45 -5.14
CA LEU A 254 -2.43 -4.38 -4.59
C LEU A 254 -3.44 -3.75 -5.56
N GLU A 255 -2.95 -3.00 -6.55
CA GLU A 255 -3.76 -2.41 -7.60
C GLU A 255 -4.17 -3.44 -8.65
N LYS A 256 -3.40 -4.51 -8.87
CA LYS A 256 -3.72 -5.49 -9.91
C LYS A 256 -5.12 -6.12 -9.75
N PRO A 257 -5.53 -6.61 -8.56
CA PRO A 257 -6.89 -7.10 -8.36
C PRO A 257 -7.97 -6.04 -8.64
N LEU A 258 -7.67 -4.76 -8.34
CA LEU A 258 -8.58 -3.66 -8.63
C LEU A 258 -8.69 -3.40 -10.14
N ILE A 259 -7.57 -3.38 -10.87
CA ILE A 259 -7.54 -3.30 -12.33
C ILE A 259 -8.39 -4.41 -12.93
N THR A 260 -8.13 -5.67 -12.56
CA THR A 260 -8.85 -6.83 -13.07
C THR A 260 -10.36 -6.71 -12.84
N ARG A 261 -10.76 -6.29 -11.65
CA ARG A 261 -12.18 -6.11 -11.31
C ARG A 261 -12.85 -5.01 -12.12
N GLU A 262 -12.21 -3.84 -12.23
CA GLU A 262 -12.76 -2.72 -13.00
C GLU A 262 -12.90 -3.11 -14.48
N MET A 263 -11.90 -3.80 -15.06
CA MET A 263 -11.97 -4.25 -16.46
C MET A 263 -13.00 -5.34 -16.70
N ALA A 264 -13.22 -6.25 -15.73
CA ALA A 264 -14.28 -7.26 -15.83
C ALA A 264 -15.69 -6.66 -15.76
N ALA A 265 -15.85 -5.41 -15.33
CA ALA A 265 -17.12 -4.71 -15.21
C ALA A 265 -17.46 -3.83 -16.43
N LEU A 266 -16.56 -3.73 -17.42
CA LEU A 266 -16.74 -2.96 -18.66
C LEU A 266 -17.39 -3.78 -19.77
#